data_AF-A0A9P7FK47-F1
#
_entry.id   AF-A0A9P7FK47-F1
#
_cell.length_a   1.000
_cell.length_b   1.000
_cell.length_c   1.000
_cell.angle_alpha   90.00
_cell.angle_beta   90.00
_cell.angle_gamma   90.00
#
_symmetry.space_group_name_H-M   'P 1'
#
loop_
_entity.id
_entity.type
_entity.pdbx_description
1 polymer ?
#
loop_
_entity_poly.entity_id
_entity_poly.type
_entity_poly.pdbx_seq_one_letter_code
_entity_poly.pdbx_strand_id
1 'polypeptide(L)'
;MLDLIVTLCTESTGFVHGISLRSALASESRLCFNTNLRLLTATRGWHNPNGTLLNSISAVFLIISYSSASVVICLDGHMNYSKTSPTSYVGIAIAGIPLLILGVALLLQVMIALSAMRAVKIFTWSSSPFDLTAALVHHTQLTPTTFRCMCCVSNLDTYGGPAKPSETQPSAWHAHPSIRKVVIFLWVIVAACAGWAAFVMSILDGSLTLQTWSFLQNFEGHLVAYELPNGSPEVVWILLFVNIAAFQELLTLGLHCSELIVNVIRDERQWRCAARRQGLRVATNPLKPIFTHPLCLILFIAKPFLHWMFGLSFNIVRGAIQESLELEGFLIHMFTAQIWNLCIALFIFACFFTFVALRRPSGPQPAAYGHPQTLANLVDEWSPVMWWGHKEDGIPYCHAGTSDHPLPDVKMDCVYAGSGAGSPVPLS
;
A
#
# COMPACT_ATOMS: atom_id res chain seq x y z
N MET A 1 -15.20 5.30 12.83
CA MET A 1 -15.21 3.90 13.34
C MET A 1 -15.41 2.89 12.23
N LEU A 2 -16.40 3.08 11.34
CA LEU A 2 -16.65 2.18 10.20
C LEU A 2 -15.41 2.00 9.30
N ASP A 3 -14.71 3.07 8.92
CA ASP A 3 -13.51 2.99 8.07
C ASP A 3 -12.38 2.17 8.69
N LEU A 4 -12.27 2.15 10.02
CA LEU A 4 -11.31 1.33 10.73
C LEU A 4 -11.65 -0.16 10.61
N ILE A 5 -12.93 -0.52 10.74
CA ILE A 5 -13.41 -1.89 10.55
C ILE A 5 -13.19 -2.33 9.11
N VAL A 6 -13.55 -1.48 8.13
CA VAL A 6 -13.34 -1.75 6.71
C VAL A 6 -11.85 -1.95 6.43
N THR A 7 -10.98 -1.10 7.00
CA THR A 7 -9.53 -1.26 6.87
C THR A 7 -9.06 -2.59 7.47
N LEU A 8 -9.50 -2.95 8.68
CA LEU A 8 -9.12 -4.22 9.31
C LEU A 8 -9.52 -5.43 8.46
N CYS A 9 -10.75 -5.44 7.92
CA CYS A 9 -11.25 -6.51 7.06
C CYS A 9 -10.49 -6.59 5.74
N THR A 10 -10.29 -5.45 5.06
CA THR A 10 -9.62 -5.40 3.75
C THR A 10 -8.12 -5.68 3.85
N GLU A 11 -7.45 -5.29 4.94
CA GLU A 11 -6.06 -5.66 5.22
C GLU A 11 -5.91 -7.16 5.50
N SER A 12 -6.81 -7.75 6.29
CA SER A 12 -6.79 -9.18 6.60
C SER A 12 -6.98 -10.03 5.33
N THR A 13 -7.98 -9.69 4.52
CA THR A 13 -8.25 -10.35 3.24
C THR A 13 -7.11 -10.11 2.24
N GLY A 14 -6.59 -8.87 2.20
CA GLY A 14 -5.48 -8.49 1.34
C GLY A 14 -4.17 -9.20 1.70
N PHE A 15 -3.92 -9.49 2.97
CA PHE A 15 -2.77 -10.27 3.43
C PHE A 15 -2.83 -11.71 2.90
N VAL A 16 -3.98 -12.38 3.04
CA VAL A 16 -4.20 -13.74 2.53
C VAL A 16 -4.02 -13.78 1.00
N HIS A 17 -4.67 -12.86 0.28
CA HIS A 17 -4.55 -12.74 -1.17
C HIS A 17 -3.11 -12.41 -1.62
N GLY A 18 -2.39 -11.59 -0.86
CA GLY A 18 -1.00 -11.26 -1.15
C GLY A 18 -0.06 -12.47 -1.04
N ILE A 19 -0.27 -13.32 -0.04
CA ILE A 19 0.51 -14.57 0.13
C ILE A 19 0.21 -15.56 -1.00
N SER A 20 -1.06 -15.72 -1.38
CA SER A 20 -1.44 -16.60 -2.49
C SER A 20 -0.85 -16.11 -3.80
N LEU A 21 -0.98 -14.81 -4.11
CA LEU A 21 -0.44 -14.21 -5.33
C LEU A 21 1.08 -14.36 -5.40
N ARG A 22 1.78 -14.11 -4.30
CA ARG A 22 3.24 -14.26 -4.21
C ARG A 22 3.68 -15.70 -4.46
N SER A 23 2.98 -16.66 -3.87
CA SER A 23 3.26 -18.10 -4.11
C SER A 23 2.97 -18.48 -5.56
N ALA A 24 1.94 -17.90 -6.16
CA ALA A 24 1.57 -18.15 -7.55
C ALA A 24 2.64 -17.61 -8.52
N LEU A 25 3.09 -16.37 -8.30
CA LEU A 25 4.17 -15.75 -9.07
C LEU A 25 5.51 -16.50 -8.93
N ALA A 26 5.78 -17.03 -7.74
CA ALA A 26 6.95 -17.89 -7.51
C ALA A 26 6.88 -19.17 -8.34
N SER A 27 5.71 -19.85 -8.35
CA SER A 27 5.53 -21.07 -9.16
C SER A 27 5.67 -20.83 -10.66
N GLU A 28 5.40 -19.61 -11.14
CA GLU A 28 5.59 -19.21 -12.52
C GLU A 28 6.98 -18.65 -12.83
N SER A 29 7.92 -18.64 -11.87
CA SER A 29 9.25 -18.00 -12.00
C SER A 29 9.20 -16.51 -12.39
N ARG A 30 8.12 -15.80 -12.04
CA ARG A 30 7.90 -14.37 -12.33
C ARG A 30 8.04 -13.47 -11.11
N LEU A 31 8.35 -14.05 -9.95
CA LEU A 31 8.55 -13.31 -8.72
C LEU A 31 9.89 -12.56 -8.75
N CYS A 32 9.84 -11.26 -9.09
CA CYS A 32 11.03 -10.41 -9.07
C CYS A 32 11.33 -9.91 -7.65
N PHE A 33 10.32 -9.51 -6.89
CA PHE A 33 10.47 -8.99 -5.52
C PHE A 33 9.54 -9.75 -4.56
N ASN A 34 9.93 -9.90 -3.30
CA ASN A 34 9.09 -10.46 -2.23
C ASN A 34 7.77 -9.69 -2.11
N THR A 35 7.83 -8.37 -2.25
CA THR A 35 6.67 -7.48 -2.20
C THR A 35 6.32 -7.00 -3.61
N ASN A 36 5.08 -7.23 -4.05
CA ASN A 36 4.55 -6.72 -5.32
C ASN A 36 3.26 -5.92 -5.09
N LEU A 37 2.91 -5.06 -6.04
CA LEU A 37 1.61 -4.37 -6.02
C LEU A 37 0.50 -5.38 -6.30
N ARG A 38 -0.17 -5.84 -5.24
CA ARG A 38 -1.19 -6.91 -5.32
C ARG A 38 -2.29 -6.64 -6.34
N LEU A 39 -2.65 -5.36 -6.53
CA LEU A 39 -3.72 -4.94 -7.43
C LEU A 39 -3.26 -4.86 -8.90
N LEU A 40 -1.96 -4.73 -9.15
CA LEU A 40 -1.39 -4.47 -10.48
C LEU A 40 -0.48 -5.60 -10.99
N THR A 41 -0.23 -6.61 -10.16
CA THR A 41 0.61 -7.76 -10.50
C THR A 41 -0.28 -8.99 -10.61
N ALA A 42 -0.09 -9.82 -11.63
CA ALA A 42 -0.94 -10.96 -11.90
C ALA A 42 -0.16 -12.14 -12.50
N THR A 43 -0.66 -13.34 -12.24
CA THR A 43 -0.19 -14.59 -12.84
C THR A 43 -0.61 -14.70 -14.31
N ARG A 44 -0.08 -15.70 -15.04
CA ARG A 44 -0.53 -15.99 -16.40
C ARG A 44 -1.96 -16.51 -16.38
N GLY A 45 -2.73 -16.08 -17.38
CA GLY A 45 -4.13 -16.46 -17.55
C GLY A 45 -5.09 -15.45 -16.92
N TRP A 46 -5.94 -14.86 -17.75
CA TRP A 46 -6.91 -13.84 -17.36
C TRP A 46 -7.89 -14.32 -16.28
N HIS A 47 -8.34 -15.58 -16.38
CA HIS A 47 -9.34 -16.17 -15.49
C HIS A 47 -8.77 -16.84 -14.22
N ASN A 48 -7.45 -16.83 -14.03
CA ASN A 48 -6.85 -17.41 -12.84
C ASN A 48 -7.32 -16.62 -11.59
N PRO A 49 -7.61 -17.28 -10.45
CA PRO A 49 -7.83 -16.63 -9.16
C PRO A 49 -6.81 -15.57 -8.76
N ASN A 50 -5.55 -15.72 -9.20
CA ASN A 50 -4.47 -14.74 -8.99
C ASN A 50 -4.15 -13.90 -10.26
N GLY A 51 -5.03 -13.97 -11.26
CA GLY A 51 -4.91 -13.30 -12.56
C GLY A 51 -5.39 -11.85 -12.55
N THR A 52 -5.23 -11.17 -13.68
CA THR A 52 -5.52 -9.74 -13.84
C THR A 52 -6.99 -9.40 -13.58
N LEU A 53 -7.92 -10.25 -14.04
CA LEU A 53 -9.35 -10.01 -13.89
C LEU A 53 -9.77 -9.98 -12.42
N LEU A 54 -9.44 -11.03 -11.66
CA LEU A 54 -9.86 -11.14 -10.27
C LEU A 54 -9.12 -10.16 -9.36
N ASN A 55 -7.88 -9.79 -9.68
CA ASN A 55 -7.18 -8.69 -9.01
C ASN A 55 -7.87 -7.33 -9.29
N SER A 56 -8.30 -7.08 -10.53
CA SER A 56 -9.03 -5.87 -10.90
C SER A 56 -10.40 -5.81 -10.23
N ILE A 57 -11.14 -6.92 -10.21
CA ILE A 57 -12.44 -7.02 -9.52
C ILE A 57 -12.25 -6.80 -8.01
N SER A 58 -11.21 -7.37 -7.41
CA SER A 58 -10.89 -7.15 -6.00
C SER A 58 -10.56 -5.67 -5.70
N ALA A 59 -9.87 -4.98 -6.63
CA ALA A 59 -9.62 -3.54 -6.56
C ALA A 59 -10.93 -2.73 -6.63
N VAL A 60 -11.85 -3.08 -7.53
CA VAL A 60 -13.16 -2.44 -7.66
C VAL A 60 -13.97 -2.63 -6.37
N PHE A 61 -14.01 -3.84 -5.81
CA PHE A 61 -14.69 -4.07 -4.54
C PHE A 61 -14.06 -3.30 -3.38
N LEU A 62 -12.75 -3.07 -3.40
CA LEU A 62 -12.05 -2.26 -2.40
C LEU A 62 -12.52 -0.81 -2.44
N ILE A 63 -12.59 -0.23 -3.64
CA ILE A 63 -13.10 1.13 -3.85
C ILE A 63 -14.56 1.21 -3.43
N ILE A 64 -15.38 0.23 -3.82
CA ILE A 64 -16.81 0.16 -3.43
C ILE A 64 -16.94 0.08 -1.91
N SER A 65 -16.15 -0.73 -1.20
CA SER A 65 -16.23 -0.83 0.25
C SER A 65 -15.98 0.53 0.94
N TYR A 66 -14.93 1.24 0.54
CA TYR A 66 -14.63 2.57 1.12
C TYR A 66 -15.62 3.65 0.67
N SER A 67 -16.17 3.55 -0.54
CA SER A 67 -17.21 4.47 -1.04
C SER A 67 -18.50 4.26 -0.27
N SER A 68 -18.95 3.02 -0.13
CA SER A 68 -20.11 2.64 0.68
C SER A 68 -19.96 3.12 2.11
N ALA A 69 -18.80 2.90 2.75
CA ALA A 69 -18.54 3.34 4.12
C ALA A 69 -18.69 4.87 4.29
N SER A 70 -18.27 5.65 3.29
CA SER A 70 -18.40 7.11 3.30
C SER A 70 -19.85 7.60 3.12
N VAL A 71 -20.72 6.77 2.53
CA VAL A 71 -22.12 7.13 2.21
C VAL A 71 -23.13 6.51 3.19
N VAL A 72 -22.70 5.62 4.10
CA VAL A 72 -23.59 5.00 5.11
C VAL A 72 -24.30 6.05 5.97
N ILE A 73 -23.62 7.14 6.31
CA ILE A 73 -24.19 8.22 7.12
C ILE A 73 -24.78 9.27 6.18
N CYS A 74 -26.10 9.44 6.24
CA CYS A 74 -26.82 10.48 5.51
C CYS A 74 -27.49 11.42 6.50
N LEU A 75 -27.63 12.70 6.13
CA LEU A 75 -28.38 13.67 6.91
C LEU A 75 -29.81 13.76 6.36
N ASP A 76 -30.78 13.66 7.25
CA ASP A 76 -32.19 13.77 6.93
C ASP A 76 -32.66 15.18 7.34
N GLY A 77 -32.87 16.04 6.34
CA GLY A 77 -33.29 17.42 6.56
C GLY A 77 -34.82 17.50 6.50
N HIS A 78 -35.47 17.67 7.65
CA HIS A 78 -36.91 17.90 7.69
C HIS A 78 -37.21 19.38 7.96
N MET A 79 -37.76 20.06 6.95
CA MET A 79 -38.24 21.43 7.04
C MET A 79 -39.72 21.41 7.41
N ASN A 80 -40.03 21.64 8.69
CA ASN A 80 -41.41 21.74 9.12
C ASN A 80 -41.89 23.19 8.97
N TYR A 81 -42.61 23.47 7.88
CA TYR A 81 -43.25 24.78 7.65
C TYR A 81 -44.49 24.92 8.54
N SER A 82 -44.29 25.16 9.84
CA SER A 82 -45.35 25.65 10.70
C SER A 82 -45.53 27.16 10.49
N LYS A 83 -46.77 27.64 10.37
CA LYS A 83 -47.11 29.06 10.13
C LYS A 83 -46.60 30.02 11.21
N THR A 84 -46.14 29.53 12.35
CA THR A 84 -45.75 30.35 13.50
C THR A 84 -44.25 30.35 13.78
N SER A 85 -43.48 29.37 13.31
CA SER A 85 -42.00 29.37 13.29
C SER A 85 -41.52 28.19 12.43
N PRO A 86 -40.76 28.39 11.34
CA PRO A 86 -40.12 27.28 10.66
C PRO A 86 -39.06 26.69 11.59
N THR A 87 -39.22 25.42 11.97
CA THR A 87 -38.20 24.68 12.72
C THR A 87 -37.57 23.65 11.77
N SER A 88 -36.26 23.80 11.55
CA SER A 88 -35.46 22.82 10.82
C SER A 88 -34.84 21.85 11.81
N TYR A 89 -35.14 20.56 11.67
CA TYR A 89 -34.43 19.52 12.41
C TYR A 89 -33.58 18.72 11.42
N VAL A 90 -32.31 18.53 11.76
CA VAL A 90 -31.39 17.67 11.01
C VAL A 90 -31.26 16.35 11.77
N GLY A 91 -31.84 15.30 11.20
CA GLY A 91 -31.67 13.93 11.67
C GLY A 91 -30.41 13.29 11.08
N ILE A 92 -29.84 12.31 11.80
CA ILE A 92 -28.82 11.41 11.25
C ILE A 92 -29.51 10.10 10.88
N ALA A 93 -29.45 9.72 9.61
CA ALA A 93 -29.99 8.49 9.09
C ALA A 93 -28.87 7.53 8.66
N ILE A 94 -29.10 6.23 8.87
CA ILE A 94 -28.22 5.17 8.38
C ILE A 94 -28.82 4.62 7.09
N ALA A 95 -28.12 4.80 5.97
CA ALA A 95 -28.57 4.33 4.68
C ALA A 95 -28.36 2.81 4.55
N GLY A 96 -29.45 2.07 4.39
CA GLY A 96 -29.42 0.60 4.32
C GLY A 96 -28.75 0.05 3.06
N ILE A 97 -28.94 0.70 1.90
CA ILE A 97 -28.36 0.26 0.62
C ILE A 97 -26.82 0.29 0.66
N PRO A 98 -26.16 1.40 1.05
CA PRO A 98 -24.71 1.43 1.22
C PRO A 98 -24.17 0.37 2.18
N LEU A 99 -24.86 0.12 3.29
CA LEU A 99 -24.46 -0.90 4.25
C LEU A 99 -24.53 -2.32 3.66
N LEU A 100 -25.58 -2.61 2.88
CA LEU A 100 -25.73 -3.89 2.17
C LEU A 100 -24.62 -4.07 1.12
N ILE A 101 -24.37 -3.04 0.30
CA ILE A 101 -23.31 -3.05 -0.72
C ILE A 101 -21.94 -3.26 -0.07
N LEU A 102 -21.67 -2.60 1.07
CA LEU A 102 -20.45 -2.81 1.84
C LEU A 102 -20.28 -4.28 2.25
N GLY A 103 -21.33 -4.88 2.82
CA GLY A 103 -21.31 -6.29 3.23
C GLY A 103 -21.04 -7.25 2.06
N VAL A 104 -21.72 -7.03 0.93
CA VAL A 104 -21.54 -7.85 -0.29
C VAL A 104 -20.12 -7.69 -0.84
N ALA A 105 -19.61 -6.47 -0.95
CA ALA A 105 -18.26 -6.21 -1.45
C ALA A 105 -17.18 -6.91 -0.59
N LEU A 106 -17.27 -6.79 0.75
CA LEU A 106 -16.35 -7.45 1.66
C LEU A 106 -16.43 -8.99 1.56
N LEU A 107 -17.65 -9.54 1.46
CA LEU A 107 -17.84 -10.99 1.28
C LEU A 107 -17.21 -11.48 -0.03
N LEU A 108 -17.42 -10.77 -1.13
CA LEU A 108 -16.85 -11.14 -2.43
C LEU A 108 -15.32 -11.05 -2.43
N GLN A 109 -14.73 -10.06 -1.76
CA GLN A 109 -13.27 -10.01 -1.58
C GLN A 109 -12.74 -11.22 -0.80
N VAL A 110 -13.44 -11.65 0.27
CA VAL A 110 -13.07 -12.85 1.01
C VAL A 110 -13.16 -14.09 0.13
N MET A 111 -14.21 -14.22 -0.68
CA MET A 111 -14.35 -15.34 -1.62
C MET A 111 -13.23 -15.37 -2.66
N ILE A 112 -12.82 -14.21 -3.17
CA ILE A 112 -11.68 -14.10 -4.10
C ILE A 112 -10.39 -14.55 -3.40
N ALA A 113 -10.11 -14.05 -2.20
CA ALA A 113 -8.89 -14.42 -1.46
C ALA A 113 -8.85 -15.92 -1.11
N LEU A 114 -9.98 -16.51 -0.73
CA LEU A 114 -10.08 -17.95 -0.45
C LEU A 114 -9.90 -18.79 -1.72
N SER A 115 -10.47 -18.36 -2.85
CA SER A 115 -10.30 -19.02 -4.14
C SER A 115 -8.83 -18.95 -4.60
N ALA A 116 -8.21 -17.79 -4.45
CA ALA A 116 -6.79 -17.56 -4.75
C ALA A 116 -5.86 -18.44 -3.90
N MET A 117 -6.18 -18.59 -2.60
CA MET A 117 -5.47 -19.48 -1.68
C MET A 117 -5.60 -20.95 -2.09
N ARG A 118 -6.79 -21.40 -2.47
CA ARG A 118 -7.04 -22.80 -2.88
C ARG A 118 -6.39 -23.17 -4.21
N ALA A 119 -6.22 -22.20 -5.11
CA ALA A 119 -5.69 -22.43 -6.44
C ALA A 119 -4.17 -22.69 -6.48
N VAL A 120 -3.44 -22.43 -5.39
CA VAL A 120 -1.97 -22.39 -5.39
C VAL A 120 -1.40 -23.09 -4.18
N LYS A 121 -0.32 -23.86 -4.39
CA LYS A 121 0.47 -24.41 -3.28
C LYS A 121 1.28 -23.30 -2.62
N ILE A 122 0.95 -22.98 -1.36
CA ILE A 122 1.62 -21.93 -0.61
C ILE A 122 3.00 -22.42 -0.15
N PHE A 123 4.05 -21.71 -0.55
CA PHE A 123 5.43 -22.03 -0.14
C PHE A 123 5.71 -21.65 1.32
N THR A 124 5.29 -20.45 1.71
CA THR A 124 5.45 -19.97 3.09
C THR A 124 4.37 -18.95 3.43
N TRP A 125 3.87 -19.04 4.67
CA TRP A 125 2.98 -18.04 5.28
C TRP A 125 3.74 -16.85 5.88
N SER A 126 5.08 -16.92 5.92
CA SER A 126 5.90 -15.83 6.44
C SER A 126 5.94 -14.67 5.46
N SER A 127 5.81 -13.45 5.98
CA SER A 127 6.02 -12.21 5.22
C SER A 127 7.49 -11.88 4.99
N SER A 128 8.40 -12.62 5.65
CA SER A 128 9.85 -12.43 5.56
C SER A 128 10.37 -12.77 4.16
N PRO A 129 11.21 -11.90 3.55
CA PRO A 129 11.85 -12.21 2.28
C PRO A 129 12.87 -13.36 2.41
N PHE A 130 13.39 -13.62 3.61
CA PHE A 130 14.36 -14.70 3.87
C PHE A 130 13.70 -16.07 3.87
N ASP A 131 12.55 -16.21 4.51
CA ASP A 131 11.79 -17.47 4.52
C ASP A 131 11.38 -17.87 3.10
N LEU A 132 10.97 -16.88 2.31
CA LEU A 132 10.63 -17.10 0.92
C LEU A 132 11.85 -17.47 0.10
N THR A 133 12.96 -16.73 0.22
CA THR A 133 14.17 -17.01 -0.54
C THR A 133 14.75 -18.38 -0.17
N ALA A 134 14.78 -18.74 1.11
CA ALA A 134 15.21 -20.05 1.58
C ALA A 134 14.34 -21.16 0.98
N ALA A 135 13.01 -20.99 0.99
CA ALA A 135 12.09 -21.95 0.39
C ALA A 135 12.32 -22.10 -1.13
N LEU A 136 12.56 -21.00 -1.85
CA LEU A 136 12.81 -21.02 -3.29
C LEU A 136 14.15 -21.68 -3.65
N VAL A 137 15.21 -21.43 -2.85
CA VAL A 137 16.51 -22.09 -3.01
C VAL A 137 16.39 -23.58 -2.70
N HIS A 138 15.72 -23.96 -1.60
CA HIS A 138 15.49 -25.36 -1.24
C HIS A 138 14.67 -26.12 -2.29
N HIS A 139 13.71 -25.46 -2.93
CA HIS A 139 12.93 -26.03 -4.04
C HIS A 139 13.63 -25.93 -5.40
N THR A 140 14.91 -25.55 -5.46
CA THR A 140 15.72 -25.42 -6.69
C THR A 140 15.13 -24.45 -7.73
N GLN A 141 14.25 -23.54 -7.31
CA GLN A 141 13.66 -22.51 -8.17
C GLN A 141 14.55 -21.27 -8.30
N LEU A 142 15.48 -21.08 -7.35
CA LEU A 142 16.52 -20.06 -7.40
C LEU A 142 17.88 -20.72 -7.20
N THR A 143 18.80 -20.46 -8.12
CA THR A 143 20.22 -20.84 -7.98
C THR A 143 21.03 -19.59 -7.67
N PRO A 144 21.79 -19.56 -6.56
CA PRO A 144 22.73 -18.48 -6.29
C PRO A 144 23.70 -18.30 -7.48
N THR A 145 23.85 -17.07 -7.95
CA THR A 145 24.86 -16.75 -8.97
C THR A 145 26.18 -16.47 -8.27
N THR A 146 27.25 -17.13 -8.70
CA THR A 146 28.62 -16.88 -8.23
C THR A 146 29.04 -15.42 -8.55
N PHE A 147 30.07 -14.92 -7.86
CA PHE A 147 30.63 -13.57 -8.11
C PHE A 147 29.75 -12.37 -7.77
N ARG A 148 28.68 -12.55 -6.97
CA ARG A 148 27.74 -11.46 -6.62
C ARG A 148 27.54 -11.21 -5.13
N CYS A 149 28.48 -11.63 -4.26
CA CYS A 149 28.33 -11.50 -2.81
C CYS A 149 28.39 -10.06 -2.25
N MET A 150 28.73 -9.07 -3.09
CA MET A 150 28.76 -7.65 -2.74
C MET A 150 27.92 -6.77 -3.70
N CYS A 151 27.10 -7.39 -4.54
CA CYS A 151 26.27 -6.68 -5.52
C CYS A 151 24.89 -6.34 -4.94
N CYS A 152 24.52 -5.06 -4.96
CA CYS A 152 23.18 -4.61 -4.61
C CYS A 152 22.19 -4.86 -5.77
N VAL A 153 20.90 -4.78 -5.46
CA VAL A 153 19.82 -5.01 -6.44
C VAL A 153 19.84 -4.04 -7.63
N SER A 154 20.38 -2.82 -7.49
CA SER A 154 20.47 -1.88 -8.62
C SER A 154 21.53 -2.25 -9.65
N ASN A 155 22.43 -3.19 -9.33
CA ASN A 155 23.55 -3.58 -10.20
C ASN A 155 23.25 -4.88 -10.96
N LEU A 156 21.98 -5.30 -11.06
CA LEU A 156 21.60 -6.55 -11.73
C LEU A 156 21.98 -6.57 -13.22
N ASP A 157 21.91 -5.42 -13.89
CA ASP A 157 22.12 -5.26 -15.34
C ASP A 157 23.59 -4.99 -15.72
N THR A 158 24.45 -4.63 -14.75
CA THR A 158 25.87 -4.44 -15.01
C THR A 158 26.55 -5.81 -14.93
N TYR A 159 27.43 -6.16 -15.88
CA TYR A 159 28.17 -7.43 -15.89
C TYR A 159 28.68 -7.75 -14.47
N GLY A 160 28.07 -8.76 -13.85
CA GLY A 160 28.24 -9.07 -12.43
C GLY A 160 29.65 -9.55 -12.16
N GLY A 161 30.48 -8.64 -11.66
CA GLY A 161 31.87 -8.90 -11.33
C GLY A 161 32.18 -8.56 -9.87
N PRO A 162 33.42 -8.82 -9.45
CA PRO A 162 33.92 -8.46 -8.13
C PRO A 162 33.62 -6.99 -7.80
N ALA A 163 33.07 -6.72 -6.62
CA ALA A 163 32.64 -5.38 -6.23
C ALA A 163 33.27 -4.96 -4.90
N LYS A 164 33.58 -3.65 -4.79
CA LYS A 164 33.99 -3.05 -3.53
C LYS A 164 32.76 -2.70 -2.69
N PRO A 165 32.85 -2.80 -1.36
CA PRO A 165 31.81 -2.30 -0.47
C PRO A 165 31.59 -0.80 -0.66
N SER A 166 30.36 -0.34 -0.39
CA SER A 166 30.03 1.09 -0.45
C SER A 166 29.48 1.56 0.89
N GLU A 167 29.92 2.75 1.32
CA GLU A 167 29.46 3.37 2.57
C GLU A 167 27.97 3.74 2.53
N THR A 168 27.44 3.99 1.32
CA THR A 168 26.05 4.38 1.12
C THR A 168 25.43 3.56 0.01
N GLN A 169 24.28 2.99 0.28
CA GLN A 169 23.59 2.09 -0.63
C GLN A 169 22.52 2.86 -1.43
N PRO A 170 22.13 2.36 -2.62
CA PRO A 170 21.05 2.96 -3.38
C PRO A 170 19.75 3.00 -2.56
N SER A 171 18.96 4.05 -2.74
CA SER A 171 17.65 4.15 -2.07
C SER A 171 16.60 3.28 -2.76
N ALA A 172 15.49 3.04 -2.06
CA ALA A 172 14.37 2.25 -2.58
C ALA A 172 13.79 2.84 -3.88
N TRP A 173 13.82 4.18 -3.98
CA TRP A 173 13.48 4.91 -5.21
C TRP A 173 14.27 4.46 -6.44
N HIS A 174 15.58 4.21 -6.29
CA HIS A 174 16.45 3.78 -7.38
C HIS A 174 16.39 2.27 -7.61
N ALA A 175 16.23 1.50 -6.53
CA ALA A 175 16.22 0.05 -6.56
C ALA A 175 14.92 -0.57 -7.10
N HIS A 176 13.78 0.11 -6.96
CA HIS A 176 12.47 -0.46 -7.28
C HIS A 176 11.63 0.50 -8.15
N PRO A 177 11.49 0.26 -9.47
CA PRO A 177 10.84 1.22 -10.38
C PRO A 177 9.37 1.50 -10.04
N SER A 178 8.65 0.54 -9.45
CA SER A 178 7.27 0.75 -9.01
C SER A 178 7.16 1.73 -7.84
N ILE A 179 8.17 1.86 -6.96
CA ILE A 179 8.14 2.83 -5.86
C ILE A 179 8.09 4.25 -6.42
N ARG A 180 8.87 4.55 -7.46
CA ARG A 180 8.82 5.82 -8.18
C ARG A 180 7.42 6.11 -8.72
N LYS A 181 6.77 5.12 -9.34
CA LYS A 181 5.39 5.26 -9.84
C LYS A 181 4.41 5.58 -8.71
N VAL A 182 4.50 4.88 -7.58
CA VAL A 182 3.64 5.12 -6.41
C VAL A 182 3.83 6.52 -5.85
N VAL A 183 5.08 6.97 -5.66
CA VAL A 183 5.32 8.32 -5.12
C VAL A 183 4.83 9.41 -6.08
N ILE A 184 5.06 9.27 -7.39
CA ILE A 184 4.51 10.22 -8.38
C ILE A 184 2.98 10.23 -8.29
N PHE A 185 2.35 9.05 -8.18
CA PHE A 185 0.90 8.94 -8.02
C PHE A 185 0.38 9.64 -6.75
N LEU A 186 1.08 9.52 -5.61
CA LEU A 186 0.72 10.25 -4.39
C LEU A 186 0.73 11.78 -4.61
N TRP A 187 1.73 12.31 -5.32
CA TRP A 187 1.77 13.73 -5.64
C TRP A 187 0.67 14.16 -6.61
N VAL A 188 0.30 13.31 -7.58
CA VAL A 188 -0.86 13.55 -8.46
C VAL A 188 -2.15 13.64 -7.65
N ILE A 189 -2.34 12.76 -6.65
CA ILE A 189 -3.51 12.81 -5.76
C ILE A 189 -3.55 14.13 -4.97
N VAL A 190 -2.42 14.60 -4.45
CA VAL A 190 -2.34 15.91 -3.76
C VAL A 190 -2.75 17.04 -4.70
N ALA A 191 -2.20 17.07 -5.92
CA ALA A 191 -2.55 18.08 -6.92
C ALA A 191 -4.03 18.03 -7.32
N ALA A 192 -4.59 16.82 -7.49
CA ALA A 192 -6.00 16.63 -7.79
C ALA A 192 -6.91 17.12 -6.64
N CYS A 193 -6.53 16.85 -5.39
CA CYS A 193 -7.26 17.31 -4.21
C CYS A 193 -7.21 18.84 -4.06
N ALA A 194 -6.03 19.46 -4.29
CA ALA A 194 -5.88 20.91 -4.32
C ALA A 194 -6.71 21.55 -5.45
N GLY A 195 -6.70 20.95 -6.64
CA GLY A 195 -7.52 21.37 -7.77
C GLY A 195 -9.02 21.30 -7.47
N TRP A 196 -9.47 20.24 -6.80
CA TRP A 196 -10.85 20.12 -6.33
C TRP A 196 -11.20 21.22 -5.32
N ALA A 197 -10.36 21.48 -4.33
CA ALA A 197 -10.58 22.54 -3.34
C ALA A 197 -10.68 23.93 -3.99
N ALA A 198 -9.77 24.23 -4.93
CA ALA A 198 -9.75 25.49 -5.68
C ALA A 198 -10.98 25.64 -6.59
N PHE A 199 -11.44 24.55 -7.21
CA PHE A 199 -12.63 24.54 -8.04
C PHE A 199 -13.89 24.87 -7.21
N VAL A 200 -14.08 24.20 -6.07
CA VAL A 200 -15.22 24.46 -5.17
C VAL A 200 -15.18 25.91 -4.65
N MET A 201 -14.00 26.43 -4.30
CA MET A 201 -13.82 27.81 -3.88
C MET A 201 -14.16 28.83 -4.98
N SER A 202 -13.85 28.51 -6.25
CA SER A 202 -14.13 29.40 -7.38
C SER A 202 -15.64 29.52 -7.65
N ILE A 203 -16.42 28.47 -7.39
CA ILE A 203 -17.88 28.47 -7.52
C ILE A 203 -18.55 29.32 -6.43
N LEU A 204 -17.96 29.41 -5.24
CA LEU A 204 -18.47 30.16 -4.08
C LEU A 204 -18.35 31.69 -4.22
N ASP A 205 -18.07 32.19 -5.42
CA ASP A 205 -18.06 33.62 -5.76
C ASP A 205 -16.96 34.43 -5.04
N GLY A 206 -15.70 33.98 -5.19
CA GLY A 206 -14.47 34.79 -5.12
C GLY A 206 -14.15 35.57 -3.83
N SER A 207 -15.07 35.68 -2.88
CA SER A 207 -14.86 36.42 -1.65
C SER A 207 -14.04 35.53 -0.73
N LEU A 208 -12.75 35.85 -0.61
CA LEU A 208 -11.83 35.36 0.42
C LEU A 208 -12.27 35.86 1.82
N THR A 209 -13.58 35.88 2.11
CA THR A 209 -14.08 36.15 3.45
C THR A 209 -13.53 35.05 4.34
N LEU A 210 -12.83 35.47 5.40
CA LEU A 210 -12.14 34.62 6.36
C LEU A 210 -12.97 33.36 6.66
N GLN A 211 -12.61 32.27 5.99
CA GLN A 211 -13.23 30.98 6.20
C GLN A 211 -13.05 30.65 7.69
N THR A 212 -14.13 30.34 8.39
CA THR A 212 -14.04 29.78 9.74
C THR A 212 -13.46 28.37 9.61
N TRP A 213 -12.13 28.31 9.60
CA TRP A 213 -11.37 27.06 9.52
C TRP A 213 -11.70 26.19 10.73
N SER A 214 -12.33 25.05 10.48
CA SER A 214 -12.64 24.06 11.50
C SER A 214 -12.14 22.69 11.06
N PHE A 215 -11.62 21.91 12.01
CA PHE A 215 -11.22 20.53 11.76
C PHE A 215 -12.43 19.59 11.64
N LEU A 216 -13.52 19.91 12.35
CA LEU A 216 -14.80 19.22 12.23
C LEU A 216 -15.74 20.00 11.30
N GLN A 217 -16.69 19.30 10.69
CA GLN A 217 -17.71 19.94 9.86
C GLN A 217 -18.47 21.00 10.69
N ASN A 218 -18.41 22.24 10.22
CA ASN A 218 -19.30 23.29 10.69
C ASN A 218 -20.40 23.46 9.63
N PHE A 219 -21.64 23.20 10.00
CA PHE A 219 -22.79 23.26 9.08
C PHE A 219 -23.15 24.70 8.66
N GLU A 220 -22.57 25.70 9.32
CA GLU A 220 -22.74 27.12 8.98
C GLU A 220 -21.67 27.65 8.00
N GLY A 221 -20.74 26.78 7.54
CA GLY A 221 -19.68 27.17 6.63
C GLY A 221 -20.12 27.32 5.17
N HIS A 222 -19.30 28.00 4.36
CA HIS A 222 -19.45 28.08 2.91
C HIS A 222 -19.46 26.67 2.29
N LEU A 223 -20.59 26.27 1.71
CA LEU A 223 -20.81 24.98 1.07
C LEU A 223 -21.25 25.18 -0.38
N VAL A 224 -20.77 24.32 -1.26
CA VAL A 224 -21.36 24.15 -2.59
C VAL A 224 -22.26 22.93 -2.53
N ALA A 225 -23.54 23.11 -2.85
CA ALA A 225 -24.47 22.03 -3.03
C ALA A 225 -24.74 21.86 -4.53
N TYR A 226 -24.76 20.61 -5.00
CA TYR A 226 -25.35 20.29 -6.28
C TYR A 226 -26.36 19.17 -6.11
N GLU A 227 -27.43 19.26 -6.89
CA GLU A 227 -28.53 18.31 -6.90
C GLU A 227 -28.24 17.21 -7.94
N LEU A 228 -28.47 15.96 -7.55
CA LEU A 228 -28.45 14.87 -8.53
C LEU A 228 -29.69 14.96 -9.42
N PRO A 229 -29.58 14.66 -10.73
CA PRO A 229 -30.72 14.69 -11.62
C PRO A 229 -31.83 13.76 -11.13
N ASN A 230 -33.06 14.26 -11.19
CA ASN A 230 -34.25 13.53 -10.78
C ASN A 230 -34.41 12.25 -11.62
N GLY A 231 -34.66 11.14 -10.96
CA GLY A 231 -34.79 9.83 -11.58
C GLY A 231 -35.42 8.82 -10.62
N SER A 232 -35.54 7.56 -11.05
CA SER A 232 -35.92 6.50 -10.13
C SER A 232 -34.90 6.42 -8.98
N PRO A 233 -35.32 6.07 -7.75
CA PRO A 233 -34.42 6.03 -6.59
C PRO A 233 -33.20 5.14 -6.84
N GLU A 234 -33.37 4.06 -7.60
CA GLU A 234 -32.30 3.15 -8.02
C GLU A 234 -31.23 3.87 -8.87
N VAL A 235 -31.64 4.65 -9.87
CA VAL A 235 -30.74 5.40 -10.74
C VAL A 235 -30.00 6.46 -9.94
N VAL A 236 -30.68 7.15 -9.01
CA VAL A 236 -30.05 8.17 -8.18
C VAL A 236 -28.98 7.56 -7.26
N TRP A 237 -29.26 6.41 -6.64
CA TRP A 237 -28.25 5.69 -5.86
C TRP A 237 -27.06 5.25 -6.71
N ILE A 238 -27.28 4.73 -7.92
CA ILE A 238 -26.20 4.34 -8.83
C ILE A 238 -25.33 5.54 -9.19
N LEU A 239 -25.94 6.67 -9.57
CA LEU A 239 -25.22 7.90 -9.90
C LEU A 239 -24.42 8.43 -8.72
N LEU A 240 -25.01 8.42 -7.52
CA LEU A 240 -24.35 8.80 -6.28
C LEU A 240 -23.12 7.91 -6.03
N PHE A 241 -23.28 6.59 -6.12
CA PHE A 241 -22.19 5.64 -5.93
C PHE A 241 -21.06 5.83 -6.94
N VAL A 242 -21.39 5.97 -8.22
CA VAL A 242 -20.41 6.19 -9.28
C VAL A 242 -19.64 7.50 -9.04
N ASN A 243 -20.35 8.57 -8.64
CA ASN A 243 -19.73 9.85 -8.35
C ASN A 243 -18.74 9.75 -7.17
N ILE A 244 -19.18 9.21 -6.03
CA ILE A 244 -18.32 9.06 -4.85
C ILE A 244 -17.16 8.07 -5.13
N ALA A 245 -17.43 6.97 -5.82
CA ALA A 245 -16.39 6.01 -6.18
C ALA A 245 -15.30 6.61 -7.07
N ALA A 246 -15.65 7.49 -8.02
CA ALA A 246 -14.67 8.14 -8.88
C ALA A 246 -13.69 9.00 -8.08
N PHE A 247 -14.16 9.75 -7.07
CA PHE A 247 -13.27 10.53 -6.19
C PHE A 247 -12.51 9.63 -5.19
N GLN A 248 -13.18 8.62 -4.63
CA GLN A 248 -12.63 7.71 -3.63
C GLN A 248 -11.58 6.75 -4.23
N GLU A 249 -11.66 6.45 -5.54
CA GLU A 249 -10.73 5.56 -6.24
C GLU A 249 -9.29 6.03 -6.10
N LEU A 250 -9.03 7.31 -6.37
CA LEU A 250 -7.68 7.87 -6.33
C LEU A 250 -7.08 7.72 -4.93
N LEU A 251 -7.85 8.06 -3.90
CA LEU A 251 -7.43 7.95 -2.51
C LEU A 251 -7.16 6.50 -2.12
N THR A 252 -8.10 5.60 -2.41
CA THR A 252 -8.01 4.17 -2.09
C THR A 252 -6.79 3.54 -2.74
N LEU A 253 -6.62 3.75 -4.05
CA LEU A 253 -5.48 3.22 -4.78
C LEU A 253 -4.17 3.78 -4.27
N GLY A 254 -4.09 5.08 -3.94
CA GLY A 254 -2.86 5.71 -3.44
C GLY A 254 -2.41 5.09 -2.13
N LEU A 255 -3.35 4.92 -1.21
CA LEU A 255 -3.12 4.34 0.11
C LEU A 255 -2.72 2.87 0.05
N HIS A 256 -3.39 2.08 -0.79
CA HIS A 256 -3.04 0.66 -0.98
C HIS A 256 -1.73 0.49 -1.75
N CYS A 257 -1.42 1.35 -2.72
CA CYS A 257 -0.13 1.34 -3.40
C CYS A 257 1.03 1.69 -2.45
N SER A 258 0.77 2.49 -1.42
CA SER A 258 1.78 2.87 -0.41
C SER A 258 2.22 1.69 0.47
N GLU A 259 1.43 0.60 0.53
CA GLU A 259 1.84 -0.67 1.14
C GLU A 259 3.13 -1.20 0.51
N LEU A 260 3.31 -1.03 -0.80
CA LEU A 260 4.53 -1.45 -1.49
C LEU A 260 5.76 -0.78 -0.86
N ILE A 261 5.71 0.54 -0.67
CA ILE A 261 6.84 1.30 -0.12
C ILE A 261 7.16 0.82 1.30
N VAL A 262 6.12 0.69 2.15
CA VAL A 262 6.29 0.21 3.53
C VAL A 262 6.94 -1.17 3.56
N ASN A 263 6.41 -2.12 2.78
CA ASN A 263 6.86 -3.49 2.78
C ASN A 263 8.28 -3.63 2.22
N VAL A 264 8.63 -2.92 1.14
CA VAL A 264 10.00 -2.93 0.60
C VAL A 264 11.01 -2.36 1.60
N ILE A 265 10.66 -1.27 2.29
CA ILE A 265 11.54 -0.68 3.31
C ILE A 265 11.65 -1.59 4.54
N ARG A 266 10.56 -2.26 4.92
CA ARG A 266 10.57 -3.26 5.99
C ARG A 266 11.48 -4.44 5.65
N ASP A 267 11.36 -4.97 4.43
CA ASP A 267 12.16 -6.09 3.94
C ASP A 267 13.67 -5.73 3.94
N GLU A 268 14.02 -4.52 3.49
CA GLU A 268 15.39 -4.01 3.60
C GLU A 268 15.84 -3.83 5.06
N ARG A 269 14.98 -3.29 5.92
CA ARG A 269 15.32 -3.12 7.34
C ARG A 269 15.56 -4.44 8.04
N GLN A 270 14.81 -5.49 7.68
CA GLN A 270 15.07 -6.86 8.15
C GLN A 270 16.45 -7.32 7.68
N TRP A 271 16.78 -7.14 6.40
CA TRP A 271 18.11 -7.47 5.89
C TRP A 271 19.23 -6.77 6.65
N ARG A 272 19.05 -5.48 6.97
CA ARG A 272 20.02 -4.69 7.75
C ARG A 272 20.24 -5.18 9.18
N CYS A 273 19.38 -6.04 9.72
CA CYS A 273 19.61 -6.66 11.01
C CYS A 273 20.76 -7.68 10.98
N ALA A 274 21.08 -8.27 9.81
CA ALA A 274 22.15 -9.24 9.69
C ALA A 274 23.54 -8.63 9.98
N ALA A 275 23.76 -7.36 9.63
CA ALA A 275 25.00 -6.65 9.96
C ALA A 275 25.04 -6.10 11.41
N ARG A 276 24.01 -6.35 12.24
CA ARG A 276 23.97 -5.89 13.64
C ARG A 276 24.43 -7.01 14.57
N ARG A 277 24.90 -6.63 15.76
CA ARG A 277 25.29 -7.57 16.83
C ARG A 277 24.22 -8.61 17.18
N GLN A 278 22.94 -8.26 17.05
CA GLN A 278 21.81 -9.15 17.35
C GLN A 278 21.55 -10.23 16.28
N GLY A 279 22.10 -10.04 15.08
CA GLY A 279 21.83 -10.88 13.91
C GLY A 279 20.42 -10.70 13.35
N LEU A 280 20.22 -11.25 12.16
CA LEU A 280 18.92 -11.42 11.52
C LEU A 280 18.31 -12.73 11.99
N ARG A 281 17.14 -12.66 12.64
CA ARG A 281 16.38 -13.85 13.01
C ARG A 281 15.35 -14.16 11.94
N VAL A 282 15.29 -15.44 11.57
CA VAL A 282 14.24 -15.96 10.70
C VAL A 282 12.88 -15.81 11.40
N ALA A 283 11.86 -15.33 10.67
CA ALA A 283 10.63 -14.86 11.28
C ALA A 283 9.77 -16.04 11.75
N THR A 284 9.71 -16.26 13.07
CA THR A 284 8.91 -17.36 13.66
C THR A 284 7.40 -17.10 13.61
N ASN A 285 6.99 -15.82 13.58
CA ASN A 285 5.60 -15.41 13.58
C ASN A 285 5.31 -14.49 12.38
N PRO A 286 4.33 -14.80 11.51
CA PRO A 286 4.08 -14.04 10.28
C PRO A 286 3.50 -12.64 10.52
N LEU A 287 2.78 -12.46 11.63
CA LEU A 287 2.09 -11.21 11.98
C LEU A 287 2.92 -10.25 12.86
N LYS A 288 3.82 -10.80 13.69
CA LYS A 288 4.61 -9.99 14.64
C LYS A 288 5.44 -8.90 13.94
N PRO A 289 6.13 -9.15 12.82
CA PRO A 289 6.87 -8.11 12.09
C PRO A 289 5.99 -7.00 11.54
N ILE A 290 4.72 -7.29 11.22
CA ILE A 290 3.77 -6.32 10.67
C ILE A 290 3.35 -5.32 11.76
N PHE A 291 2.97 -5.81 12.95
CA PHE A 291 2.52 -4.94 14.04
C PHE A 291 3.64 -4.28 14.84
N THR A 292 4.88 -4.71 14.68
CA THR A 292 6.03 -4.11 15.38
C THR A 292 6.75 -3.06 14.53
N HIS A 293 6.53 -3.04 13.21
CA HIS A 293 7.22 -2.10 12.34
C HIS A 293 6.50 -0.74 12.31
N PRO A 294 7.16 0.37 12.67
CA PRO A 294 6.51 1.67 12.80
C PRO A 294 5.89 2.17 11.50
N LEU A 295 6.50 1.90 10.33
CA LEU A 295 5.92 2.32 9.04
C LEU A 295 4.62 1.57 8.71
N CYS A 296 4.50 0.29 9.12
CA CYS A 296 3.28 -0.48 8.94
C CYS A 296 2.16 0.08 9.82
N LEU A 297 2.47 0.42 11.08
CA LEU A 297 1.52 1.05 11.99
C LEU A 297 1.06 2.43 11.50
N ILE A 298 2.00 3.27 11.03
CA ILE A 298 1.68 4.59 10.47
C ILE A 298 0.72 4.45 9.29
N LEU A 299 1.01 3.55 8.34
CA LEU A 299 0.12 3.33 7.20
C LEU A 299 -1.25 2.77 7.64
N PHE A 300 -1.26 1.83 8.58
CA PHE A 300 -2.49 1.22 9.10
C PHE A 300 -3.41 2.25 9.77
N ILE A 301 -2.84 3.25 10.46
CA ILE A 301 -3.61 4.34 11.07
C ILE A 301 -4.00 5.40 10.02
N ALA A 302 -3.09 5.72 9.10
CA ALA A 302 -3.32 6.76 8.09
C ALA A 302 -4.47 6.41 7.14
N LYS A 303 -4.66 5.13 6.80
CA LYS A 303 -5.74 4.67 5.92
C LYS A 303 -7.14 5.05 6.39
N PRO A 304 -7.63 4.56 7.55
CA PRO A 304 -8.97 4.90 8.02
C PRO A 304 -9.07 6.39 8.34
N PHE A 305 -7.99 7.03 8.79
CA PHE A 305 -7.98 8.47 9.04
C PHE A 305 -8.22 9.30 7.78
N LEU A 306 -7.50 9.01 6.69
CA LEU A 306 -7.64 9.75 5.42
C LEU A 306 -8.97 9.44 4.72
N HIS A 307 -9.46 8.19 4.78
CA HIS A 307 -10.80 7.86 4.29
C HIS A 307 -11.90 8.57 5.09
N TRP A 308 -11.75 8.66 6.41
CA TRP A 308 -12.66 9.42 7.25
C TRP A 308 -12.64 10.92 6.92
N MET A 309 -11.46 11.54 6.73
CA MET A 309 -11.34 12.93 6.30
C MET A 309 -11.97 13.18 4.92
N PHE A 310 -11.86 12.21 4.01
CA PHE A 310 -12.58 12.24 2.74
C PHE A 310 -14.09 12.20 2.95
N GLY A 311 -14.60 11.32 3.81
CA GLY A 311 -16.01 11.32 4.20
C GLY A 311 -16.47 12.63 4.84
N LEU A 312 -15.59 13.36 5.54
CA LEU A 312 -15.92 14.70 6.06
C LEU A 312 -15.98 15.79 4.98
N SER A 313 -15.40 15.55 3.80
CA SER A 313 -15.32 16.54 2.72
C SER A 313 -16.66 16.77 2.01
N PHE A 314 -17.61 15.85 2.18
CA PHE A 314 -18.95 15.99 1.66
C PHE A 314 -19.98 15.46 2.66
N ASN A 315 -21.24 15.84 2.49
CA ASN A 315 -22.37 15.20 3.14
C ASN A 315 -23.49 14.99 2.12
N ILE A 316 -24.25 13.92 2.33
CA ILE A 316 -25.42 13.62 1.52
C ILE A 316 -26.64 13.98 2.35
N VAL A 317 -27.41 14.93 1.83
CA VAL A 317 -28.65 15.40 2.44
C VAL A 317 -29.82 14.90 1.61
N ARG A 318 -30.77 14.24 2.27
CA ARG A 318 -32.07 13.93 1.68
C ARG A 318 -32.96 15.16 1.83
N GLY A 319 -33.40 15.74 0.71
CA GLY A 319 -34.33 16.87 0.71
C GLY A 319 -35.77 16.38 0.57
N ALA A 320 -36.65 16.74 1.51
CA ALA A 320 -38.09 16.54 1.38
C ALA A 320 -38.77 17.89 1.07
N ILE A 321 -39.33 18.05 -0.14
CA ILE A 321 -40.22 19.17 -0.45
C ILE A 321 -41.66 18.69 -0.20
N GLN A 322 -42.27 19.17 0.88
CA GLN A 322 -43.53 18.64 1.41
C GLN A 322 -44.78 18.94 0.56
N GLU A 323 -44.70 19.78 -0.48
CA GLU A 323 -45.89 20.13 -1.28
C GLU A 323 -46.17 19.17 -2.46
N SER A 324 -45.26 18.26 -2.80
CA SER A 324 -45.52 17.22 -3.81
C SER A 324 -44.88 15.91 -3.40
N LEU A 325 -45.73 14.89 -3.17
CA LEU A 325 -45.42 13.55 -2.67
C LEU A 325 -44.43 12.73 -3.54
N GLU A 326 -43.75 13.30 -4.53
CA GLU A 326 -43.11 12.51 -5.60
C GLU A 326 -41.65 12.81 -5.93
N LEU A 327 -40.98 13.81 -5.32
CA LEU A 327 -39.55 14.04 -5.62
C LEU A 327 -38.69 14.20 -4.36
N GLU A 328 -38.11 13.07 -3.94
CA GLU A 328 -36.97 13.03 -3.03
C GLU A 328 -35.67 13.26 -3.81
N GLY A 329 -35.14 14.47 -3.74
CA GLY A 329 -33.82 14.80 -4.29
C GLY A 329 -32.70 14.48 -3.29
N PHE A 330 -31.58 13.97 -3.79
CA PHE A 330 -30.34 13.89 -3.02
C PHE A 330 -29.45 15.09 -3.36
N LEU A 331 -29.10 15.85 -2.31
CA LEU A 331 -28.19 16.98 -2.40
C LEU A 331 -26.82 16.55 -1.86
N ILE A 332 -25.76 16.80 -2.63
CA ILE A 332 -24.39 16.58 -2.17
C ILE A 332 -23.81 17.92 -1.77
N HIS A 333 -23.58 18.09 -0.49
CA HIS A 333 -22.89 19.26 0.06
C HIS A 333 -21.40 19.00 0.06
N MET A 334 -20.60 19.89 -0.51
CA MET A 334 -19.15 19.86 -0.49
C MET A 334 -18.61 20.95 0.45
N PHE A 335 -17.73 20.56 1.38
CA PHE A 335 -17.18 21.47 2.39
C PHE A 335 -15.73 21.85 2.05
N THR A 336 -15.54 23.07 1.54
CA THR A 336 -14.22 23.57 1.09
C THR A 336 -13.13 23.45 2.16
N ALA A 337 -13.44 23.75 3.43
CA ALA A 337 -12.47 23.66 4.53
C ALA A 337 -11.99 22.22 4.74
N GLN A 338 -12.90 21.26 4.64
CA GLN A 338 -12.58 19.85 4.85
C GLN A 338 -11.80 19.26 3.68
N ILE A 339 -12.10 19.70 2.44
CA ILE A 339 -11.30 19.34 1.26
C ILE A 339 -9.86 19.87 1.42
N TRP A 340 -9.67 21.10 1.91
CA TRP A 340 -8.32 21.61 2.21
C TRP A 340 -7.62 20.84 3.34
N ASN A 341 -8.34 20.49 4.42
CA ASN A 341 -7.79 19.67 5.49
C ASN A 341 -7.31 18.31 4.94
N LEU A 342 -8.12 17.65 4.09
CA LEU A 342 -7.73 16.42 3.41
C LEU A 342 -6.50 16.63 2.52
N CYS A 343 -6.45 17.72 1.74
CA CYS A 343 -5.31 18.06 0.89
C CYS A 343 -4.02 18.23 1.71
N ILE A 344 -4.08 18.93 2.85
CA ILE A 344 -2.93 19.11 3.76
C ILE A 344 -2.48 17.76 4.33
N ALA A 345 -3.43 16.92 4.77
CA ALA A 345 -3.12 15.59 5.29
C ALA A 345 -2.46 14.69 4.21
N LEU A 346 -2.97 14.73 2.98
CA LEU A 346 -2.38 14.03 1.83
C LEU A 346 -1.00 14.57 1.46
N PHE A 347 -0.78 15.88 1.55
CA PHE A 347 0.53 16.48 1.32
C PHE A 347 1.55 16.01 2.35
N ILE A 348 1.19 15.98 3.64
CA ILE A 348 2.04 15.45 4.71
C ILE A 348 2.35 13.97 4.46
N PHE A 349 1.32 13.19 4.10
CA PHE A 349 1.46 11.76 3.77
C PHE A 349 2.41 11.53 2.59
N ALA A 350 2.24 12.29 1.49
CA ALA A 350 3.09 12.21 0.31
C ALA A 350 4.53 12.63 0.61
N CYS A 351 4.74 13.71 1.38
CA CYS A 351 6.07 14.13 1.85
C CYS A 351 6.75 13.03 2.65
N PHE A 352 6.04 12.43 3.61
CA PHE A 352 6.56 11.35 4.45
C PHE A 352 7.01 10.15 3.63
N PHE A 353 6.16 9.66 2.71
CA PHE A 353 6.49 8.50 1.87
C PHE A 353 7.58 8.81 0.84
N THR A 354 7.63 10.05 0.32
CA THR A 354 8.73 10.51 -0.55
C THR A 354 10.05 10.49 0.22
N PHE A 355 10.08 11.03 1.43
CA PHE A 355 11.27 11.04 2.29
C PHE A 355 11.75 9.61 2.60
N VAL A 356 10.83 8.73 2.99
CA VAL A 356 11.13 7.31 3.27
C VAL A 356 11.68 6.60 2.03
N ALA A 357 11.11 6.82 0.84
CA ALA A 357 11.55 6.20 -0.40
C ALA A 357 12.94 6.70 -0.88
N LEU A 358 13.26 7.97 -0.61
CA LEU A 358 14.55 8.57 -0.98
C LEU A 358 15.67 8.27 0.03
N ARG A 359 15.34 7.86 1.25
CA ARG A 359 16.34 7.57 2.28
C ARG A 359 17.26 6.44 1.83
N ARG A 360 18.57 6.74 1.81
CA ARG A 360 19.62 5.77 1.49
C ARG A 360 20.01 4.99 2.74
N PRO A 361 20.15 3.65 2.66
CA PRO A 361 20.74 2.88 3.73
C PRO A 361 22.23 3.21 3.87
N SER A 362 22.70 3.31 5.12
CA SER A 362 24.12 3.47 5.42
C SER A 362 24.77 2.12 5.72
N GLY A 363 26.04 2.00 5.40
CA GLY A 363 26.89 0.85 5.71
C GLY A 363 27.20 -0.06 4.53
N PRO A 364 28.23 -0.91 4.68
CA PRO A 364 28.82 -1.71 3.60
C PRO A 364 27.90 -2.81 3.06
N GLN A 365 26.88 -3.21 3.82
CA GLN A 365 25.97 -4.28 3.43
C GLN A 365 25.21 -3.91 2.14
N PRO A 366 25.21 -4.75 1.09
CA PRO A 366 24.51 -4.46 -0.15
C PRO A 366 23.00 -4.32 0.06
N ALA A 367 22.35 -3.35 -0.61
CA ALA A 367 20.89 -3.25 -0.56
C ALA A 367 20.19 -4.33 -1.40
N ALA A 368 19.18 -4.97 -0.82
CA ALA A 368 18.46 -6.08 -1.45
C ALA A 368 16.97 -5.78 -1.66
N TYR A 369 16.34 -4.96 -0.79
CA TYR A 369 14.95 -4.52 -0.91
C TYR A 369 13.93 -5.67 -1.14
N GLY A 370 14.23 -6.86 -0.62
CA GLY A 370 13.39 -8.04 -0.78
C GLY A 370 13.47 -8.73 -2.15
N HIS A 371 14.48 -8.45 -2.98
CA HIS A 371 14.71 -9.15 -4.24
C HIS A 371 15.28 -10.57 -3.97
N PRO A 372 14.53 -11.66 -4.25
CA PRO A 372 14.91 -13.01 -3.83
C PRO A 372 16.25 -13.48 -4.40
N GLN A 373 16.54 -13.21 -5.68
CA GLN A 373 17.81 -13.60 -6.28
C GLN A 373 18.99 -12.84 -5.67
N THR A 374 18.83 -11.55 -5.34
CA THR A 374 19.90 -10.79 -4.68
C THR A 374 20.15 -11.35 -3.28
N LEU A 375 19.09 -11.68 -2.54
CA LEU A 375 19.23 -12.32 -1.23
C LEU A 375 19.91 -13.70 -1.35
N ALA A 376 19.54 -14.51 -2.33
CA ALA A 376 20.17 -15.81 -2.58
C ALA A 376 21.67 -15.69 -2.91
N ASN A 377 22.10 -14.57 -3.51
CA ASN A 377 23.51 -14.31 -3.80
C ASN A 377 24.29 -13.78 -2.59
N LEU A 378 23.61 -13.14 -1.64
CA LEU A 378 24.22 -12.52 -0.44
C LEU A 378 24.24 -13.47 0.76
N VAL A 379 23.30 -14.42 0.81
CA VAL A 379 23.15 -15.43 1.85
C VAL A 379 23.74 -16.74 1.35
N ASP A 380 24.94 -17.07 1.82
CA ASP A 380 25.63 -18.32 1.51
C ASP A 380 25.37 -19.42 2.54
N GLU A 381 25.12 -19.04 3.80
CA GLU A 381 24.75 -19.96 4.87
C GLU A 381 23.38 -19.61 5.47
N TRP A 382 22.46 -20.58 5.48
CA TRP A 382 21.11 -20.41 6.01
C TRP A 382 21.03 -20.99 7.42
N SER A 383 20.79 -20.13 8.41
CA SER A 383 20.67 -20.52 9.82
C SER A 383 19.50 -19.78 10.50
N PRO A 384 19.00 -20.25 11.67
CA PRO A 384 17.92 -19.57 12.38
C PRO A 384 18.24 -18.13 12.80
N VAL A 385 19.52 -17.85 13.04
CA VAL A 385 20.06 -16.51 13.30
C VAL A 385 21.29 -16.30 12.43
N MET A 386 21.23 -15.34 11.52
CA MET A 386 22.28 -15.06 10.55
C MET A 386 22.97 -13.73 10.86
N TRP A 387 24.30 -13.73 10.87
CA TRP A 387 25.10 -12.51 10.86
C TRP A 387 25.77 -12.36 9.51
N TRP A 388 25.78 -11.15 8.96
CA TRP A 388 26.41 -10.85 7.68
C TRP A 388 27.69 -10.06 7.89
N GLY A 389 28.78 -10.46 7.24
CA GLY A 389 30.07 -9.81 7.38
C GLY A 389 31.15 -10.42 6.51
N HIS A 390 32.41 -10.08 6.82
CA HIS A 390 33.57 -10.65 6.15
C HIS A 390 33.83 -12.07 6.65
N LYS A 391 34.07 -13.02 5.74
CA LYS A 391 34.36 -14.41 6.08
C LYS A 391 35.83 -14.75 5.88
N GLU A 392 36.31 -14.54 4.66
CA GLU A 392 37.62 -15.05 4.25
C GLU A 392 38.35 -14.01 3.41
N ASP A 393 39.65 -13.90 3.66
CA ASP A 393 40.59 -13.26 2.76
C ASP A 393 40.93 -14.25 1.65
N GLY A 394 40.75 -13.83 0.40
CA GLY A 394 41.13 -14.63 -0.76
C GLY A 394 42.02 -13.84 -1.70
N ILE A 395 42.89 -14.55 -2.40
CA ILE A 395 43.71 -13.99 -3.48
C ILE A 395 43.09 -14.46 -4.80
N PRO A 396 42.60 -13.57 -5.69
CA PRO A 396 42.67 -12.10 -5.62
C PRO A 396 41.47 -11.41 -4.94
N TYR A 397 40.45 -12.14 -4.49
CA TYR A 397 39.21 -11.56 -3.96
C TYR A 397 38.82 -12.12 -2.60
N CYS A 398 38.31 -11.24 -1.72
CA CYS A 398 37.73 -11.63 -0.44
C CYS A 398 36.31 -12.19 -0.60
N HIS A 399 35.83 -12.84 0.47
CA HIS A 399 34.46 -13.33 0.56
C HIS A 399 33.71 -12.69 1.74
N ALA A 400 32.45 -12.35 1.49
CA ALA A 400 31.49 -11.83 2.45
C ALA A 400 30.20 -12.62 2.31
N GLY A 401 29.54 -12.90 3.43
CA GLY A 401 28.39 -13.78 3.46
C GLY A 401 27.73 -13.80 4.83
N THR A 402 26.82 -14.74 5.03
CA THR A 402 26.10 -14.98 6.28
C THR A 402 26.70 -16.13 7.06
N SER A 403 26.67 -16.10 8.40
CA SER A 403 27.04 -17.26 9.23
C SER A 403 26.13 -17.39 10.46
N ASP A 404 26.20 -18.55 11.14
CA ASP A 404 25.49 -18.87 12.37
C ASP A 404 26.13 -18.28 13.65
N HIS A 405 27.22 -17.54 13.49
CA HIS A 405 27.90 -16.80 14.54
C HIS A 405 28.27 -15.39 14.07
N PRO A 406 28.55 -14.45 14.99
CA PRO A 406 28.93 -13.08 14.63
C PRO A 406 30.19 -13.05 13.76
N LEU A 407 30.10 -12.35 12.62
CA LEU A 407 31.20 -12.15 11.68
C LEU A 407 31.90 -10.80 11.89
N PRO A 408 33.20 -10.69 11.54
CA PRO A 408 33.89 -9.42 11.44
C PRO A 408 33.25 -8.45 10.45
N ASP A 409 33.48 -7.16 10.68
CA ASP A 409 33.05 -6.11 9.76
C ASP A 409 33.73 -6.26 8.39
N VAL A 410 33.03 -5.81 7.35
CA VAL A 410 33.53 -5.83 5.97
C VAL A 410 34.69 -4.85 5.80
N LYS A 411 35.75 -5.31 5.15
CA LYS A 411 36.94 -4.51 4.83
C LYS A 411 36.65 -3.63 3.61
N MET A 412 36.62 -2.31 3.79
CA MET A 412 36.23 -1.34 2.74
C MET A 412 37.23 -1.27 1.57
N ASP A 413 38.48 -1.65 1.81
CA ASP A 413 39.58 -1.65 0.85
C ASP A 413 39.65 -2.91 0.00
N CYS A 414 38.97 -3.99 0.40
CA CYS A 414 38.94 -5.26 -0.29
C CYS A 414 37.92 -5.32 -1.44
N VAL A 415 38.20 -6.16 -2.43
CA VAL A 415 37.28 -6.49 -3.53
C VAL A 415 36.67 -7.86 -3.27
N TYR A 416 35.35 -7.97 -3.37
CA TYR A 416 34.60 -9.18 -2.99
C TYR A 416 33.98 -9.88 -4.20
N ALA A 417 34.11 -11.21 -4.26
CA ALA A 417 33.75 -12.00 -5.45
C ALA A 417 33.10 -13.37 -5.16
N GLY A 418 32.66 -13.64 -3.93
CA GLY A 418 31.92 -14.86 -3.59
C GLY A 418 32.79 -16.11 -3.45
N SER A 419 32.27 -17.13 -2.76
CA SER A 419 32.93 -18.44 -2.66
C SER A 419 32.96 -19.12 -4.04
N GLY A 420 34.15 -19.54 -4.48
CA GLY A 420 34.40 -20.16 -5.79
C GLY A 420 35.39 -19.42 -6.70
N ALA A 421 35.80 -18.20 -6.34
CA ALA A 421 36.76 -17.42 -7.14
C ALA A 421 38.22 -17.92 -7.08
N GLY A 422 38.54 -18.82 -6.14
CA GLY A 422 39.90 -19.34 -5.90
C GLY A 422 40.10 -20.81 -6.23
N SER A 423 39.07 -21.53 -6.68
CA SER A 423 39.24 -22.92 -7.14
C SER A 423 39.64 -22.90 -8.61
N PRO A 424 40.83 -23.40 -8.98
CA PRO A 424 41.16 -23.55 -10.40
C PRO A 424 40.11 -24.46 -11.02
N VAL A 425 39.46 -23.97 -12.07
CA VAL A 425 38.58 -24.78 -12.92
C VAL A 425 39.39 -26.00 -13.36
N PRO A 426 38.93 -27.24 -13.10
CA PRO A 426 39.55 -28.40 -13.73
C PRO A 426 39.30 -28.24 -15.22
N LEU A 427 40.36 -28.08 -16.00
CA LEU A 427 40.30 -28.24 -17.45
C LEU A 427 39.85 -29.69 -17.72
N SER A 428 38.58 -29.85 -18.09
CA SER A 428 38.04 -31.09 -18.66
C SER A 428 37.88 -30.93 -20.16
#